data_AF-A0A4D9EWG0-F1
#
_entry.id   AF-A0A4D9EWG0-F1
#
_cell.length_a   1.000
_cell.length_b   1.000
_cell.length_c   1.000
_cell.angle_alpha   90.00
_cell.angle_beta   90.00
_cell.angle_gamma   90.00
#
_symmetry.space_group_name_H-M   'P 1'
#
loop_
_entity.id
_entity.type
_entity.pdbx_description
1 polymer ?
#
loop_
_entity_poly.entity_id
_entity_poly.type
_entity_poly.pdbx_seq_one_letter_code
_entity_poly.pdbx_strand_id
1 'polypeptide(L)'
;MVIRVFIASSSGSVAIKKRQQDVVRFLEANRIDFEEVDITMSEDQRQWMYKNIPEERQPAQGNPLPPQIFDDDQYCGGLRLVDLHRRQGMRSSNPTELENLQGKQAPSL
;
A
#
# COMPACT_ATOMS: atom_id res chain seq x y z
N MET A 1 20.63 -0.42 1.98
CA MET A 1 19.33 0.17 2.32
C MET A 1 18.86 0.94 1.11
N VAL A 2 18.31 0.21 0.14
CA VAL A 2 17.74 0.72 -1.09
C VAL A 2 16.29 0.22 -1.15
N ILE A 3 15.33 1.15 -1.10
CA ILE A 3 13.93 0.82 -1.24
C ILE A 3 13.66 0.53 -2.72
N ARG A 4 13.24 -0.69 -3.04
CA ARG A 4 12.83 -1.10 -4.39
C ARG A 4 11.33 -1.26 -4.44
N VAL A 5 10.69 -0.54 -5.36
CA VAL A 5 9.25 -0.61 -5.62
C VAL A 5 9.04 -1.30 -6.95
N PHE A 6 8.61 -2.56 -6.89
CA PHE A 6 8.28 -3.33 -8.08
C PHE A 6 6.90 -2.91 -8.59
N ILE A 7 6.84 -2.45 -9.82
CA ILE A 7 5.64 -1.95 -10.49
C ILE A 7 5.39 -2.72 -11.79
N ALA A 8 4.18 -2.61 -12.33
CA ALA A 8 3.87 -2.97 -13.71
C ALA A 8 3.33 -1.75 -14.46
N SER A 9 4.14 -1.14 -15.32
CA SER A 9 3.73 0.05 -16.09
C SER A 9 2.59 -0.24 -17.06
N SER A 10 2.63 -1.40 -17.71
CA SER A 10 1.64 -1.84 -18.72
C SER A 10 0.45 -2.61 -18.14
N SER A 11 0.22 -2.54 -16.81
CA SER A 11 -0.91 -3.23 -16.17
C SER A 11 -2.26 -2.82 -16.78
N GLY A 12 -3.14 -3.77 -17.09
CA GLY A 12 -4.50 -3.48 -17.56
C GLY A 12 -5.45 -3.01 -16.45
N SER A 13 -5.06 -3.15 -15.18
CA SER A 13 -5.91 -2.85 -14.03
C SER A 13 -5.69 -1.43 -13.52
N VAL A 14 -6.72 -0.59 -13.64
CA VAL A 14 -6.72 0.78 -13.09
C VAL A 14 -6.46 0.79 -11.58
N ALA A 15 -7.00 -0.19 -10.85
CA ALA A 15 -6.78 -0.31 -9.41
C ALA A 15 -5.31 -0.61 -9.06
N ILE A 16 -4.61 -1.40 -9.88
CA ILE A 16 -3.18 -1.67 -9.71
C ILE A 16 -2.37 -0.40 -10.00
N LYS A 17 -2.64 0.28 -11.13
CA LYS A 17 -1.94 1.53 -11.47
C LYS A 17 -2.08 2.59 -10.39
N LYS A 18 -3.30 2.77 -9.87
CA LYS A 18 -3.57 3.73 -8.79
C LYS A 18 -2.77 3.38 -7.53
N ARG A 19 -2.77 2.11 -7.12
CA ARG A 19 -2.01 1.66 -5.94
C ARG A 19 -0.50 1.87 -6.10
N GLN A 20 0.06 1.55 -7.27
CA GLN A 20 1.48 1.81 -7.58
C GLN A 20 1.79 3.30 -7.42
N GLN A 21 0.95 4.17 -8.00
CA GLN A 21 1.15 5.61 -7.93
C GLN A 21 0.97 6.17 -6.52
N ASP A 22 0.04 5.63 -5.73
CA ASP A 22 -0.13 6.02 -4.33
C ASP A 22 1.11 5.67 -3.48
N VAL A 23 1.75 4.52 -3.74
CA VAL A 23 3.02 4.13 -3.07
C VAL A 23 4.16 5.07 -3.47
N VAL A 24 4.36 5.30 -4.77
CA VAL A 24 5.40 6.20 -5.29
C VAL A 24 5.26 7.59 -4.70
N ARG A 25 4.05 8.18 -4.78
CA ARG A 25 3.76 9.50 -4.20
C ARG A 25 4.00 9.56 -2.70
N PHE A 26 3.69 8.47 -1.98
CA PHE A 26 3.94 8.40 -0.55
C PHE A 26 5.44 8.46 -0.24
N LEU A 27 6.27 7.70 -0.96
CA LEU A 27 7.71 7.69 -0.76
C LEU A 27 8.33 9.05 -1.12
N GLU A 28 7.91 9.64 -2.25
CA GLU A 28 8.32 10.98 -2.67
C GLU A 28 7.94 12.05 -1.63
N ALA A 29 6.70 12.04 -1.13
CA ALA A 29 6.23 13.02 -0.16
C ALA A 29 6.99 12.95 1.18
N ASN A 30 7.49 11.77 1.54
CA ASN A 30 8.30 11.56 2.75
C ASN A 30 9.81 11.70 2.49
N ARG A 31 10.23 12.04 1.27
CA ARG A 31 11.66 12.13 0.87
C ARG A 31 12.43 10.85 1.15
N ILE A 32 11.78 9.70 0.92
CA ILE A 32 12.43 8.40 0.98
C ILE A 32 12.96 8.14 -0.42
N ASP A 33 14.27 7.88 -0.55
CA ASP A 33 14.85 7.50 -1.84
C ASP A 33 14.46 6.05 -2.17
N PHE A 34 14.02 5.83 -3.41
CA PHE A 34 13.63 4.52 -3.91
C PHE A 34 13.91 4.35 -5.40
N GLU A 35 13.93 3.09 -5.84
CA GLU A 35 14.03 2.69 -7.23
C GLU A 35 12.71 2.05 -7.69
N GLU A 36 12.19 2.49 -8.83
CA GLU A 36 11.07 1.83 -9.49
C GLU A 36 11.58 0.72 -10.41
N VAL A 37 11.21 -0.52 -10.11
CA VAL A 37 11.58 -1.69 -10.89
C VAL A 37 10.38 -2.17 -11.68
N ASP A 38 10.39 -1.95 -13.01
CA ASP A 38 9.27 -2.33 -13.87
C ASP A 38 9.34 -3.80 -14.32
N ILE A 39 8.49 -4.64 -13.75
CA ILE A 39 8.47 -6.09 -14.01
C ILE A 39 7.89 -6.45 -15.39
N THR A 40 7.27 -5.49 -16.08
CA THR A 40 6.76 -5.72 -17.44
C THR A 40 7.85 -5.58 -18.49
N MET A 41 8.98 -4.96 -18.14
CA MET A 41 10.12 -4.72 -19.01
C MET A 41 11.26 -5.72 -18.80
N SER A 42 11.26 -6.45 -17.68
CA SER A 42 12.26 -7.48 -17.37
C SER A 42 11.64 -8.71 -16.72
N GLU A 43 11.74 -9.85 -17.39
CA GLU A 43 11.30 -11.13 -16.85
C GLU A 43 12.12 -11.55 -15.63
N ASP A 44 13.42 -11.27 -15.62
CA ASP A 44 14.30 -11.60 -14.49
C ASP A 44 13.86 -10.87 -13.22
N GLN A 45 13.52 -9.59 -13.33
CA GLN A 45 13.00 -8.81 -12.20
C GLN A 45 11.64 -9.33 -11.73
N ARG A 46 10.77 -9.74 -12.65
CA ARG A 46 9.49 -10.38 -12.32
C ARG A 46 9.69 -11.68 -11.54
N GLN A 47 10.58 -12.55 -12.00
CA GLN A 47 10.87 -13.82 -11.35
C GLN A 47 11.56 -13.61 -10.01
N TRP A 48 12.48 -12.64 -9.92
CA TRP A 48 13.13 -12.26 -8.67
C TRP A 48 12.08 -11.80 -7.65
N MET A 49 11.15 -10.92 -8.04
CA MET A 49 10.07 -10.47 -7.17
C MET A 49 9.25 -11.66 -6.64
N TYR A 50 8.85 -12.61 -7.50
CA TYR A 50 8.06 -13.78 -7.07
C TYR A 50 8.80 -14.67 -6.08
N LYS A 51 10.10 -14.93 -6.32
CA LYS A 51 10.91 -15.82 -5.47
C LYS A 51 11.22 -15.22 -4.10
N ASN A 52 11.34 -13.89 -4.01
CA ASN A 52 11.73 -13.21 -2.79
C ASN A 52 10.53 -12.76 -1.93
N ILE A 53 9.30 -13.02 -2.37
CA ILE A 53 8.11 -12.84 -1.50
C ILE A 53 7.98 -14.07 -0.58
N PRO A 54 7.98 -13.89 0.75
CA PRO A 54 7.78 -14.96 1.70
C PRO A 54 6.48 -15.70 1.43
N GLU A 55 6.47 -17.03 1.59
CA GLU A 55 5.33 -17.91 1.29
C GLU A 55 4.06 -17.48 2.05
N GLU A 56 4.20 -17.07 3.32
CA GLU A 56 3.11 -16.53 4.15
C GLU A 56 2.46 -15.24 3.61
N ARG A 57 3.13 -14.56 2.67
CA ARG A 57 2.70 -13.32 2.03
C ARG A 57 2.27 -13.52 0.59
N GLN A 58 2.41 -14.74 0.04
CA GLN A 58 1.95 -15.04 -1.30
C GLN A 58 0.42 -15.11 -1.34
N PRO A 59 -0.21 -14.73 -2.46
CA PRO A 59 -1.65 -14.86 -2.62
C PRO A 59 -2.06 -16.34 -2.64
N ALA A 60 -3.24 -16.64 -2.08
CA ALA A 60 -3.79 -18.00 -2.08
C ALA A 60 -4.08 -18.55 -3.50
N GLN A 61 -4.23 -17.65 -4.49
CA GLN A 61 -4.41 -18.02 -5.88
C GLN A 61 -3.70 -17.01 -6.80
N GLY A 62 -3.01 -17.55 -7.80
CA GLY A 62 -2.32 -16.76 -8.83
C GLY A 62 -0.97 -16.19 -8.37
N ASN A 63 -0.43 -15.28 -9.17
CA ASN A 63 0.88 -14.68 -8.91
C ASN A 63 0.73 -13.40 -8.07
N PRO A 64 1.77 -13.03 -7.28
CA PRO A 64 1.82 -11.73 -6.62
C PRO A 64 1.65 -10.59 -7.62
N LEU A 65 0.81 -9.61 -7.28
CA LEU A 65 0.52 -8.45 -8.12
C LEU A 65 1.23 -7.21 -7.57
N PRO A 66 1.76 -6.32 -8.44
CA PRO A 66 2.35 -5.06 -8.00
C PRO A 66 1.31 -4.08 -7.42
N PRO A 67 1.73 -3.08 -6.63
CA PRO A 67 3.11 -2.81 -6.21
C PRO A 67 3.64 -3.80 -5.17
N GLN A 68 4.95 -4.06 -5.17
CA GLN A 68 5.64 -4.84 -4.12
C GLN A 68 6.89 -4.09 -3.66
N ILE A 69 7.05 -3.92 -2.35
CA ILE A 69 8.14 -3.12 -1.78
C ILE A 69 9.16 -4.02 -1.09
N PHE A 70 10.43 -3.78 -1.37
CA PHE A 70 11.58 -4.40 -0.72
C PHE A 70 12.53 -3.34 -0.20
N ASP A 71 13.16 -3.60 0.95
CA ASP A 71 14.31 -2.85 1.44
C ASP A 71 15.54 -3.74 1.32
N ASP A 72 16.43 -3.40 0.38
CA ASP A 72 17.40 -4.36 -0.16
C ASP A 72 16.66 -5.66 -0.50
N ASP A 73 17.05 -6.81 0.06
CA ASP A 73 16.42 -8.12 -0.20
C ASP A 73 15.29 -8.47 0.79
N GLN A 74 14.97 -7.57 1.73
CA GLN A 74 13.92 -7.80 2.73
C GLN A 74 12.56 -7.36 2.19
N TYR A 75 11.60 -8.29 2.17
CA TYR A 75 10.23 -7.99 1.74
C TYR A 75 9.48 -7.16 2.78
N CYS A 76 9.08 -5.93 2.41
CA CYS A 76 8.32 -5.01 3.27
C CYS A 76 6.80 -5.17 3.09
N GLY A 77 6.35 -5.71 1.96
CA GLY A 77 4.94 -5.86 1.61
C GLY A 77 4.51 -5.05 0.39
N GLY A 78 3.40 -5.45 -0.24
CA GLY A 78 2.81 -4.68 -1.35
C GLY A 78 1.66 -3.74 -0.97
N LEU A 79 0.73 -4.19 -0.11
CA LEU A 79 -0.61 -3.59 -0.02
C LEU A 79 -0.87 -2.77 1.26
N ARG A 80 -0.14 -3.02 2.35
CA ARG A 80 -0.59 -2.60 3.69
C ARG A 80 -0.27 -1.15 4.07
N LEU A 81 0.72 -0.52 3.45
CA LEU A 81 1.15 0.85 3.83
C LEU A 81 0.18 1.93 3.31
N VAL A 82 -0.30 1.77 2.06
CA VAL A 82 -1.25 2.70 1.42
C VAL A 82 -2.69 2.51 1.90
N ASP A 83 -3.12 1.27 2.17
CA ASP A 83 -4.45 0.99 2.73
C ASP A 83 -4.63 1.57 4.14
N LEU A 84 -3.56 1.71 4.93
CA LEU A 84 -3.60 2.34 6.25
C LEU A 84 -3.88 3.85 6.13
N HIS A 85 -3.26 4.53 5.16
CA HIS A 85 -3.49 5.96 4.91
C HIS A 85 -4.90 6.22 4.35
N ARG A 86 -5.42 5.34 3.48
CA ARG A 86 -6.82 5.43 3.01
C ARG A 86 -7.83 5.25 4.14
N ARG A 87 -7.54 4.44 5.16
CA ARG A 87 -8.36 4.33 6.38
C ARG A 87 -8.29 5.58 7.25
N GLN A 88 -7.15 6.27 7.31
CA GLN A 88 -7.04 7.53 8.05
C GLN A 88 -7.70 8.71 7.31
N GLY A 89 -7.77 8.67 5.97
CA GLY A 89 -8.50 9.65 5.15
C GLY A 89 -10.04 9.57 5.19
N MET A 90 -10.62 8.58 5.90
CA MET A 90 -12.06 8.53 6.25
C MET A 90 -12.29 8.57 7.77
N ARG A 91 -11.39 9.21 8.52
CA ARG A 91 -11.58 9.56 9.94
C ARG A 91 -11.45 11.06 10.17
N SER A 92 -12.12 11.86 9.35
CA SER A 92 -12.54 13.20 9.76
C SER A 92 -14.00 13.18 10.23
N SER A 93 -14.29 12.43 11.28
CA SER A 93 -15.35 12.82 12.19
C SER A 93 -14.65 13.41 13.41
N ASN A 94 -14.95 14.68 13.68
CA ASN A 94 -14.36 15.47 14.75
C ASN A 94 -14.31 14.68 16.07
N PRO A 95 -13.19 14.72 16.82
CA PRO A 95 -13.14 14.21 18.19
C PRO A 95 -14.20 14.86 19.11
N THR A 96 -14.69 16.05 18.74
CA THR A 96 -15.70 16.83 19.46
C THR A 96 -17.14 16.30 19.32
N GLU A 97 -17.40 15.37 18.41
CA GLU A 97 -18.75 14.82 18.18
C GLU A 97 -19.08 13.63 19.09
N LEU A 98 -18.06 12.96 19.63
CA LEU A 98 -18.24 11.83 20.57
C LEU A 98 -18.55 12.29 22.00
N GLU A 99 -18.15 13.49 22.42
CA GLU A 99 -18.54 14.05 23.73
C GLU A 99 -19.98 14.60 23.75
N ASN A 100 -20.58 14.93 22.59
CA ASN A 100 -21.94 15.48 22.54
C ASN A 100 -23.06 14.43 22.48
N LEU A 101 -22.72 13.14 22.39
CA LEU A 101 -23.70 12.04 22.40
C LEU A 101 -23.88 11.37 23.77
N GLN A 102 -23.03 11.69 24.76
CA GLN A 102 -23.16 11.15 26.11
C GLN A 102 -23.94 12.08 27.08
N GLY A 103 -24.36 13.28 26.64
CA GLY A 103 -24.95 14.31 27.51
C GLY A 103 -26.46 14.56 27.38
N LYS A 104 -27.19 13.90 26.48
CA LYS A 104 -28.65 14.10 26.37
C LYS A 104 -29.40 13.15 27.32
N GLN A 105 -29.40 13.52 28.60
CA GLN A 105 -30.38 13.05 29.56
C GLN A 105 -31.77 13.56 29.13
N ALA A 106 -32.71 12.65 28.90
CA ALA A 106 -34.08 12.99 28.52
C ALA A 106 -34.78 13.79 29.64
N PRO A 107 -35.64 14.78 29.31
CA PRO A 107 -36.47 15.43 30.31
C PRO A 107 -37.50 14.43 30.83
N SER A 108 -37.52 14.23 32.14
CA SER A 108 -38.59 13.51 32.83
C SER A 108 -39.88 14.34 32.76
N LEU A 109 -40.98 13.72 32.33
CA LEU A 109 -42.34 14.20 32.57
C LEU A 109 -42.71 14.04 34.04
#